data_AF-A0A423U341-F1
#
_entry.id   AF-A0A423U341-F1
#
_cell.length_a   1.000
_cell.length_b   1.000
_cell.length_c   1.000
_cell.angle_alpha   90.00
_cell.angle_beta   90.00
_cell.angle_gamma   90.00
#
_symmetry.space_group_name_H-M   'P 1'
#
loop_
_entity.id
_entity.type
_entity.pdbx_description
1 polymer ?
#
loop_
_entity_poly.entity_id
_entity_poly.type
_entity_poly.pdbx_seq_one_letter_code
_entity_poly.pdbx_strand_id
1 'polypeptide(L)'
;MDLMTFLSVILLIHSALYFTDQFLKSCLNIPYMYFLDNVGLTVRPLQLHWFTTAFNRAVTKWALWRPRFFKVWFTIGAMVVGLLLLPSIFLLISGLINYLRPGTDPSVQALQPIVPGVNLPIKELPYYFATLLVASIIHEAGHAIAAVKEDVHVNGFGFVLMFILPGAFVDVPTEEIRTLTPFRQLKILCAGVWHNIVLVLLAVALGLSVPYILQPLYIHGRGMTVLSLTQDSPARGPTGLSTGDVITALNKCPVRSMEDWRECLVTSIKSDQMGFCVPESVVHTYDETIHHAFEGADGSVQCCSGDSEAHLCFELLEDRDSDKGVAAMQPFSCLPARMAISLSTKTCINSVACPADSHCLAPSLRNASRLLQISRRGQKGELKDDVLYLGPPAYLFHTVTLTSYIPKFSFVPLTWPGTLETLCDYMIKFSGALAVLNMVPVLHLDGYWIFGAMIDLFLASRCDQVTRRIVHVIITIMGSVLLFLNIVLGIWSIL
;
A
#
# COMPACT_ATOMS: atom_id res chain seq x y z
N MET A 1 8.83 -12.45 13.86
CA MET A 1 10.18 -11.96 14.18
C MET A 1 10.10 -10.46 14.23
N ASP A 2 10.49 -9.86 15.35
CA ASP A 2 10.44 -8.41 15.51
C ASP A 2 11.44 -7.75 14.56
N LEU A 3 11.10 -6.56 14.07
CA LEU A 3 11.90 -5.81 13.11
C LEU A 3 13.35 -5.63 13.60
N MET A 4 13.54 -5.31 14.88
CA MET A 4 14.88 -5.13 15.46
C MET A 4 15.70 -6.43 15.41
N THR A 5 15.06 -7.58 15.59
CA THR A 5 15.72 -8.88 15.46
C THR A 5 16.11 -9.14 14.01
N PHE A 6 15.21 -8.86 13.05
CA PHE A 6 15.51 -8.98 11.62
C PHE A 6 16.73 -8.13 11.21
N LEU A 7 16.73 -6.84 11.57
CA LEU A 7 17.81 -5.92 11.23
C LEU A 7 19.13 -6.29 11.91
N SER A 8 19.08 -6.72 13.17
CA SER A 8 20.28 -7.18 13.90
C SER A 8 20.88 -8.43 13.28
N VAL A 9 20.05 -9.38 12.83
CA VAL A 9 20.51 -10.58 12.12
C VAL A 9 21.20 -10.19 10.80
N ILE A 10 20.62 -9.27 10.03
CA ILE A 10 21.23 -8.79 8.78
C ILE A 10 22.57 -8.10 9.05
N LEU A 11 22.65 -7.26 10.09
CA LEU A 11 23.89 -6.60 10.48
C LEU A 11 24.98 -7.62 10.86
N LEU A 12 24.62 -8.67 11.60
CA LEU A 12 25.53 -9.75 11.96
C LEU A 12 26.02 -10.50 10.71
N ILE A 13 25.13 -10.79 9.76
CA ILE A 13 25.49 -11.45 8.49
C ILE A 13 26.50 -10.59 7.72
N HIS A 14 26.22 -9.30 7.52
CA HIS A 14 27.15 -8.39 6.84
C HIS A 14 28.49 -8.27 7.57
N SER A 15 28.47 -8.17 8.90
CA SER A 15 29.68 -8.06 9.70
C SER A 15 30.53 -9.34 9.61
N ALA A 16 29.89 -10.51 9.67
CA ALA A 16 30.55 -11.79 9.51
C ALA A 16 31.16 -11.94 8.11
N LEU A 17 30.41 -11.62 7.05
CA LEU A 17 30.89 -11.65 5.67
C LEU A 17 32.10 -10.73 5.47
N TYR A 18 32.02 -9.50 5.95
CA TYR A 18 33.13 -8.54 5.85
C TYR A 18 34.35 -9.00 6.65
N PHE A 19 34.16 -9.46 7.88
CA PHE A 19 35.25 -9.98 8.70
C PHE A 19 35.94 -11.18 8.04
N THR A 20 35.16 -12.14 7.53
CA THR A 20 35.70 -13.32 6.82
C THR A 20 36.44 -12.92 5.55
N ASP A 21 35.91 -12.00 4.74
CA ASP A 21 36.58 -11.48 3.54
C ASP A 21 37.93 -10.84 3.88
N GLN A 22 37.96 -9.94 4.87
CA GLN A 22 39.19 -9.29 5.30
C GLN A 22 40.19 -10.26 5.90
N PHE A 23 39.74 -11.23 6.70
CA PHE A 23 40.59 -12.27 7.27
C PHE A 23 41.25 -13.12 6.18
N LEU A 24 40.47 -13.63 5.21
CA LEU A 24 40.99 -14.46 4.12
C LEU A 24 41.96 -13.70 3.21
N LYS A 25 41.69 -12.41 2.93
CA LYS A 25 42.60 -11.52 2.17
C LYS A 25 43.89 -11.25 2.95
N SER A 26 43.80 -10.99 4.26
CA SER A 26 44.96 -10.78 5.12
C SER A 26 45.85 -12.02 5.23
N CYS A 27 45.25 -13.21 5.20
CA CYS A 27 45.97 -14.49 5.14
C CYS A 27 46.50 -14.85 3.74
N LEU A 28 46.35 -13.97 2.73
CA LEU A 28 46.76 -14.20 1.34
C LEU A 28 46.22 -15.52 0.78
N ASN A 29 44.96 -15.85 1.07
CA ASN A 29 44.32 -17.05 0.53
C ASN A 29 44.07 -16.89 -0.98
N ILE A 30 45.03 -17.34 -1.80
CA ILE A 30 45.02 -17.20 -3.26
C ILE A 30 43.77 -17.84 -3.89
N PRO A 31 43.36 -19.08 -3.54
CA PRO A 31 42.12 -19.67 -4.06
C PRO A 31 40.89 -18.79 -3.85
N TYR A 32 40.76 -18.17 -2.68
CA TYR A 32 39.65 -17.28 -2.37
C TYR A 32 39.68 -16.00 -3.22
N MET A 33 40.85 -15.36 -3.36
CA MET A 33 40.99 -14.16 -4.20
C MET A 33 40.68 -14.46 -5.67
N TYR A 34 41.17 -15.59 -6.19
CA TYR A 34 40.88 -16.04 -7.55
C TYR A 34 39.39 -16.36 -7.74
N PHE A 35 38.75 -16.96 -6.74
CA PHE A 35 37.30 -17.18 -6.76
C PHE A 35 36.51 -15.86 -6.82
N LEU A 36 36.85 -14.89 -5.98
CA LEU A 36 36.18 -13.57 -5.99
C LEU A 36 36.33 -12.86 -7.34
N ASP A 37 37.52 -12.89 -7.92
CA ASP A 37 37.80 -12.26 -9.21
C ASP A 37 37.04 -12.92 -10.37
N ASN A 38 37.02 -14.26 -10.42
CA ASN A 38 36.28 -15.00 -11.44
C ASN A 38 34.76 -14.82 -11.36
N VAL A 39 34.22 -14.72 -10.15
CA VAL A 39 32.78 -14.51 -9.93
C VAL A 39 32.41 -13.03 -10.07
N GLY A 40 33.39 -12.12 -9.95
CA GLY A 40 33.18 -10.67 -9.93
C GLY A 40 32.56 -10.16 -8.61
N LEU A 41 32.81 -10.86 -7.50
CA LEU A 41 32.23 -10.52 -6.20
C LEU A 41 33.20 -9.66 -5.39
N THR A 42 32.72 -8.53 -4.86
CA THR A 42 33.48 -7.72 -3.90
C THR A 42 32.66 -7.43 -2.65
N VAL A 43 33.25 -7.73 -1.49
CA VAL A 43 32.64 -7.48 -0.18
C VAL A 43 33.18 -6.15 0.35
N ARG A 44 32.27 -5.26 0.74
CA ARG A 44 32.56 -3.95 1.37
C ARG A 44 31.74 -3.84 2.66
N PRO A 45 32.07 -2.90 3.56
CA PRO A 45 31.28 -2.69 4.77
C PRO A 45 29.80 -2.46 4.44
N LEU A 46 28.93 -3.34 4.95
CA LEU A 46 27.47 -3.33 4.71
C LEU A 46 27.04 -3.41 3.24
N GLN A 47 27.93 -3.84 2.34
CA GLN A 47 27.65 -3.87 0.91
C GLN A 47 28.24 -5.12 0.26
N LEU A 48 27.42 -5.80 -0.53
CA LEU A 48 27.87 -6.87 -1.41
C LEU A 48 27.73 -6.42 -2.86
N HIS A 49 28.84 -6.42 -3.61
CA HIS A 49 28.87 -6.02 -5.02
C HIS A 49 29.15 -7.24 -5.88
N TRP A 50 28.42 -7.36 -6.97
CA TRP A 50 28.63 -8.34 -8.01
C TRP A 50 28.75 -7.63 -9.36
N PHE A 51 29.74 -7.97 -10.17
CA PHE A 51 29.99 -7.36 -11.47
C PHE A 51 30.13 -8.43 -12.57
N THR A 52 29.56 -8.16 -13.74
CA THR A 52 29.62 -9.07 -14.88
C THR A 52 29.56 -8.33 -16.22
N THR A 53 30.23 -8.89 -17.22
CA THR A 53 30.19 -8.41 -18.62
C THR A 53 29.27 -9.26 -19.49
N ALA A 54 28.63 -10.30 -18.92
CA ALA A 54 27.85 -11.29 -19.65
C ALA A 54 26.69 -10.68 -20.47
N PHE A 55 26.11 -9.57 -20.00
CA PHE A 55 24.97 -8.92 -20.65
C PHE A 55 25.35 -7.97 -21.79
N ASN A 56 26.63 -7.60 -21.93
CA ASN A 56 27.08 -6.57 -22.89
C ASN A 56 26.64 -6.91 -24.31
N ARG A 57 26.86 -8.15 -24.76
CA ARG A 57 26.48 -8.60 -26.11
C ARG A 57 24.97 -8.53 -26.36
N ALA A 58 24.17 -8.89 -25.36
CA ALA A 58 22.71 -8.85 -25.47
C ALA A 58 22.22 -7.40 -25.61
N VAL A 59 22.73 -6.51 -24.76
CA VAL A 59 22.39 -5.08 -24.78
C VAL A 59 22.82 -4.42 -26.09
N THR A 60 24.01 -4.74 -26.61
CA THR A 60 24.43 -4.24 -27.92
C THR A 60 23.47 -4.71 -29.03
N LYS A 61 23.04 -5.97 -29.00
CA LYS A 61 22.07 -6.49 -29.98
C LYS A 61 20.72 -5.79 -29.86
N TRP A 62 20.23 -5.55 -28.64
CA TRP A 62 18.96 -4.87 -28.40
C TRP A 62 18.99 -3.41 -28.86
N ALA A 63 20.04 -2.66 -28.50
CA ALA A 63 20.21 -1.26 -28.90
C ALA A 63 20.25 -1.07 -30.42
N LEU A 64 20.77 -2.06 -31.15
CA LEU A 64 20.90 -2.03 -32.61
C LEU A 64 19.71 -2.64 -33.35
N TRP A 65 18.76 -3.28 -32.68
CA TRP A 65 17.65 -3.99 -33.34
C TRP A 65 16.72 -3.05 -34.12
N ARG A 66 16.40 -1.87 -33.58
CA ARG A 66 15.54 -0.85 -34.21
C ARG A 66 16.12 0.56 -33.99
N PRO A 67 17.15 0.97 -34.75
CA PRO A 67 17.91 2.18 -34.45
C PRO A 67 17.09 3.47 -34.60
N ARG A 68 16.11 3.51 -35.51
CA ARG A 68 15.21 4.66 -35.66
C ARG A 68 14.29 4.84 -34.45
N PHE A 69 13.75 3.72 -33.94
CA PHE A 69 12.90 3.73 -32.74
C PHE A 69 13.69 4.27 -31.55
N PHE A 70 14.84 3.67 -31.24
CA PHE A 70 15.67 4.11 -30.11
C PHE A 70 16.14 5.56 -30.23
N LYS A 71 16.48 6.02 -31.46
CA LYS A 71 16.82 7.43 -31.68
C LYS A 71 15.68 8.36 -31.26
N VAL A 72 14.44 8.07 -31.68
CA VAL A 72 13.27 8.88 -31.30
C VAL A 72 12.97 8.73 -29.81
N TRP A 73 12.98 7.51 -29.29
CA TRP A 73 12.73 7.16 -27.90
C TRP A 73 13.60 7.96 -26.92
N PHE A 74 14.93 7.94 -27.12
CA PHE A 74 15.85 8.68 -26.25
C PHE A 74 15.84 10.18 -26.48
N THR A 75 15.45 10.64 -27.68
CA THR A 75 15.27 12.08 -27.94
C THR A 75 14.06 12.61 -27.17
N ILE A 76 12.93 11.89 -27.19
CA ILE A 76 11.74 12.22 -26.39
C ILE A 76 12.09 12.15 -24.90
N GLY A 77 12.76 11.08 -24.46
CA GLY A 77 13.19 10.92 -23.08
C GLY A 77 14.05 12.09 -22.58
N ALA A 78 15.05 12.51 -23.35
CA ALA A 78 15.89 13.66 -23.02
C ALA A 78 15.08 14.96 -22.87
N MET A 79 14.11 15.20 -23.75
CA MET A 79 13.25 16.39 -23.69
C MET A 79 12.30 16.35 -22.48
N VAL A 80 11.64 15.23 -22.24
CA VAL A 80 10.68 15.06 -21.14
C VAL A 80 11.40 15.17 -19.79
N VAL A 81 12.50 14.44 -19.59
CA VAL A 81 13.26 14.49 -18.34
C VAL A 81 13.88 15.87 -18.13
N GLY A 82 14.42 16.49 -19.18
CA GLY A 82 14.94 17.86 -19.10
C GLY A 82 13.87 18.89 -18.68
N LEU A 83 12.62 18.74 -19.13
CA LEU A 83 11.50 19.58 -18.71
C LEU A 83 11.08 19.31 -17.26
N LEU A 84 11.14 18.06 -16.82
CA LEU A 84 10.70 17.64 -15.49
C LEU A 84 11.72 17.96 -14.38
N LEU A 85 12.94 18.36 -14.72
CA LEU A 85 13.96 18.75 -13.73
C LEU A 85 13.45 19.84 -12.77
N LEU A 86 12.84 20.91 -13.26
CA LEU A 86 12.29 21.97 -12.40
C LEU A 86 11.13 21.46 -11.52
N PRO A 87 10.11 20.74 -12.06
CA PRO A 87 9.10 20.06 -11.26
C PRO A 87 9.66 19.16 -10.16
N SER A 88 10.75 18.39 -10.37
CA SER A 88 11.30 17.56 -9.28
C SER A 88 11.84 18.35 -8.11
N ILE A 89 12.53 19.47 -8.37
CA ILE A 89 13.02 20.35 -7.32
C ILE A 89 11.82 20.96 -6.56
N PHE A 90 10.80 21.40 -7.28
CA PHE A 90 9.57 21.90 -6.68
C PHE A 90 8.89 20.85 -5.81
N LEU A 91 8.81 19.60 -6.25
CA LEU A 91 8.25 18.50 -5.47
C LEU A 91 9.01 18.29 -4.15
N LEU A 92 10.35 18.26 -4.18
CA LEU A 92 11.16 18.15 -2.95
C LEU A 92 11.00 19.36 -2.01
N ILE A 93 10.89 20.57 -2.53
CA ILE A 93 10.62 21.78 -1.72
C ILE A 93 9.22 21.68 -1.09
N SER A 94 8.22 21.28 -1.87
CA SER A 94 6.86 21.11 -1.36
C SER A 94 6.77 20.02 -0.29
N GLY A 95 7.50 18.91 -0.47
CA GLY A 95 7.64 17.84 0.52
C GLY A 95 8.25 18.37 1.83
N LEU A 96 9.36 19.11 1.73
CA LEU A 96 10.00 19.73 2.88
C LEU A 96 9.05 20.67 3.63
N ILE A 97 8.32 21.54 2.92
CA ILE A 97 7.35 22.46 3.53
C ILE A 97 6.23 21.69 4.22
N ASN A 98 5.75 20.60 3.63
CA ASN A 98 4.71 19.77 4.22
C ASN A 98 5.17 19.07 5.51
N TYR A 99 6.43 18.65 5.61
CA TYR A 99 6.98 18.13 6.87
C TYR A 99 7.03 19.18 7.98
N LEU A 100 7.23 20.46 7.63
CA LEU A 100 7.31 21.56 8.59
C LEU A 100 5.93 22.11 8.98
N ARG A 101 4.86 21.77 8.24
CA ARG A 101 3.50 22.23 8.54
C ARG A 101 2.80 21.29 9.53
N PRO A 102 2.38 21.80 10.71
CA PRO A 102 1.64 20.99 11.68
C PRO A 102 0.26 20.61 11.15
N GLY A 103 -0.15 19.36 11.35
CA GLY A 103 -1.47 18.85 10.98
C GLY A 103 -1.63 18.35 9.54
N THR A 104 -0.52 18.19 8.79
CA THR A 104 -0.57 17.60 7.44
C THR A 104 -0.51 16.07 7.54
N ASP A 105 -1.45 15.37 6.90
CA ASP A 105 -1.44 13.90 6.88
C ASP A 105 -0.19 13.39 6.13
N PRO A 106 0.61 12.48 6.74
CA PRO A 106 1.83 11.96 6.12
C PRO A 106 1.54 11.13 4.85
N SER A 107 0.31 10.64 4.67
CA SER A 107 -0.12 9.88 3.48
C SER A 107 -0.18 10.70 2.19
N VAL A 108 -0.15 12.04 2.27
CA VAL A 108 -0.25 12.94 1.10
C VAL A 108 1.13 13.21 0.48
N GLN A 109 2.20 12.65 1.04
CA GLN A 109 3.57 12.97 0.63
C GLN A 109 4.09 12.04 -0.47
N ALA A 110 4.53 12.62 -1.58
CA ALA A 110 5.01 11.88 -2.75
C ALA A 110 6.36 11.16 -2.55
N LEU A 111 7.16 11.56 -1.54
CA LEU A 111 8.49 11.02 -1.26
C LEU A 111 8.66 10.73 0.24
N GLN A 112 7.74 9.97 0.81
CA GLN A 112 7.91 9.49 2.18
C GLN A 112 8.89 8.30 2.20
N PRO A 113 9.93 8.31 3.07
CA PRO A 113 10.82 7.16 3.24
C PRO A 113 10.04 5.90 3.64
N ILE A 114 10.30 4.78 2.97
CA ILE A 114 9.64 3.51 3.29
C ILE A 114 10.51 2.75 4.29
N VAL A 115 9.97 2.54 5.48
CA VAL A 115 10.62 1.86 6.61
C VAL A 115 9.86 0.57 6.92
N PRO A 116 10.46 -0.61 6.63
CA PRO A 116 9.89 -1.91 7.00
C PRO A 116 9.44 -1.96 8.45
N GLY A 117 8.25 -2.48 8.69
CA GLY A 117 7.66 -2.64 10.03
C GLY A 117 7.02 -1.38 10.63
N VAL A 118 7.23 -0.19 10.05
CA VAL A 118 6.56 1.04 10.51
C VAL A 118 5.45 1.45 9.54
N ASN A 119 5.80 1.82 8.31
CA ASN A 119 4.83 2.17 7.25
C ASN A 119 4.73 1.10 6.15
N LEU A 120 5.48 0.00 6.28
CA LEU A 120 5.47 -1.14 5.37
C LEU A 120 5.28 -2.46 6.12
N PRO A 121 4.18 -3.19 5.91
CA PRO A 121 3.99 -4.51 6.51
C PRO A 121 5.12 -5.49 6.13
N ILE A 122 5.64 -6.24 7.09
CA ILE A 122 6.75 -7.20 6.88
C ILE A 122 6.40 -8.25 5.81
N LYS A 123 5.13 -8.66 5.73
CA LYS A 123 4.63 -9.59 4.70
C LYS A 123 4.79 -9.07 3.27
N GLU A 124 4.98 -7.77 3.09
CA GLU A 124 5.11 -7.12 1.79
C GLU A 124 6.58 -6.85 1.38
N LEU A 125 7.54 -7.17 2.27
CA LEU A 125 8.98 -7.09 1.98
C LEU A 125 9.41 -7.79 0.68
N PRO A 126 8.87 -8.97 0.31
CA PRO A 126 9.23 -9.60 -0.96
C PRO A 126 8.85 -8.74 -2.18
N TYR A 127 7.67 -8.11 -2.15
CA TYR A 127 7.24 -7.18 -3.20
C TYR A 127 8.12 -5.94 -3.23
N TYR A 128 8.45 -5.39 -2.06
CA TYR A 128 9.38 -4.27 -1.90
C TYR A 128 10.72 -4.54 -2.60
N PHE A 129 11.41 -5.63 -2.22
CA PHE A 129 12.74 -5.93 -2.77
C PHE A 129 12.68 -6.28 -4.25
N ALA A 130 11.67 -7.05 -4.68
CA ALA A 130 11.54 -7.44 -6.08
C ALA A 130 11.27 -6.24 -6.99
N THR A 131 10.36 -5.34 -6.60
CA THR A 131 10.02 -4.15 -7.40
C THR A 131 11.16 -3.13 -7.42
N LEU A 132 11.84 -2.90 -6.30
CA LEU A 132 13.01 -2.02 -6.26
C LEU A 132 14.13 -2.54 -7.18
N LEU A 133 14.40 -3.85 -7.15
CA LEU A 133 15.38 -4.48 -8.02
C LEU A 133 14.99 -4.38 -9.50
N VAL A 134 13.74 -4.69 -9.85
CA VAL A 134 13.26 -4.61 -11.24
C VAL A 134 13.31 -3.18 -11.76
N ALA A 135 12.87 -2.20 -10.97
CA ALA A 135 12.94 -0.78 -11.34
C ALA A 135 14.39 -0.33 -11.56
N SER A 136 15.31 -0.72 -10.67
CA SER A 136 16.73 -0.41 -10.83
C SER A 136 17.34 -1.08 -12.06
N ILE A 137 17.07 -2.36 -12.33
CA ILE A 137 17.56 -3.02 -13.56
C ILE A 137 17.08 -2.30 -14.81
N ILE A 138 15.80 -1.93 -14.86
CA ILE A 138 15.22 -1.23 -16.02
C ILE A 138 15.82 0.17 -16.19
N HIS A 139 16.11 0.86 -15.09
CA HIS A 139 16.81 2.15 -15.09
C HIS A 139 18.21 2.03 -15.71
N GLU A 140 19.04 1.11 -15.21
CA GLU A 140 20.40 0.90 -15.71
C GLU A 140 20.43 0.40 -17.16
N ALA A 141 19.48 -0.46 -17.53
CA ALA A 141 19.31 -0.90 -18.91
C ALA A 141 19.02 0.30 -19.84
N GLY A 142 18.29 1.30 -19.37
CA GLY A 142 18.08 2.57 -20.07
C GLY A 142 19.40 3.24 -20.44
N HIS A 143 20.28 3.48 -19.46
CA HIS A 143 21.59 4.08 -19.68
C HIS A 143 22.44 3.26 -20.66
N ALA A 144 22.50 1.94 -20.45
CA ALA A 144 23.31 1.06 -21.28
C ALA A 144 22.87 1.06 -22.75
N ILE A 145 21.56 0.95 -23.00
CA ILE A 145 21.01 0.95 -24.37
C ILE A 145 21.24 2.32 -25.03
N ALA A 146 21.08 3.42 -24.27
CA ALA A 146 21.33 4.76 -24.78
C ALA A 146 22.82 4.99 -25.10
N ALA A 147 23.72 4.53 -24.23
CA ALA A 147 25.17 4.62 -24.42
C ALA A 147 25.58 3.94 -25.73
N VAL A 148 25.19 2.67 -25.92
CA VAL A 148 25.46 1.95 -27.18
C VAL A 148 24.85 2.66 -28.38
N LYS A 149 23.64 3.21 -28.26
CA LYS A 149 22.97 3.92 -29.37
C LYS A 149 23.71 5.18 -29.79
N GLU A 150 24.35 5.85 -28.84
CA GLU A 150 25.17 7.05 -29.00
C GLU A 150 26.67 6.72 -29.14
N ASP A 151 27.01 5.47 -29.48
CA ASP A 151 28.37 5.01 -29.82
C ASP A 151 29.37 5.09 -28.65
N VAL A 152 28.89 4.84 -27.43
CA VAL A 152 29.69 4.73 -26.20
C VAL A 152 29.71 3.29 -25.73
N HIS A 153 30.88 2.80 -25.34
CA HIS A 153 31.05 1.43 -24.89
C HIS A 153 30.49 1.22 -23.49
N VAL A 154 29.95 0.03 -23.22
CA VAL A 154 29.50 -0.39 -21.89
C VAL A 154 30.51 -1.40 -21.35
N ASN A 155 31.17 -1.08 -20.24
CA ASN A 155 32.19 -1.94 -19.63
C ASN A 155 31.54 -3.19 -19.04
N GLY A 156 30.42 -3.01 -18.33
CA GLY A 156 29.68 -4.12 -17.72
C GLY A 156 28.50 -3.65 -16.89
N PHE A 157 27.90 -4.61 -16.19
CA PHE A 157 26.79 -4.41 -15.28
C PHE A 157 27.17 -4.92 -13.91
N GLY A 158 26.53 -4.38 -12.89
CA GLY A 158 26.63 -4.95 -11.57
C GLY A 158 25.36 -4.86 -10.76
N PHE A 159 25.39 -5.58 -9.65
CA PHE A 159 24.38 -5.60 -8.63
C PHE A 159 25.04 -5.25 -7.30
N VAL A 160 24.37 -4.43 -6.51
CA VAL A 160 24.77 -4.08 -5.16
C VAL A 160 23.64 -4.41 -4.20
N LEU A 161 23.96 -5.13 -3.13
CA LEU A 161 23.08 -5.27 -1.97
C LEU A 161 23.64 -4.40 -0.86
N MET A 162 23.05 -3.22 -0.67
CA MET A 162 23.40 -2.28 0.39
C MET A 162 22.52 -2.54 1.61
N PHE A 163 23.10 -3.17 2.64
CA PHE A 163 22.37 -3.66 3.82
C PHE A 163 21.21 -4.61 3.43
N ILE A 164 19.99 -4.09 3.25
CA ILE A 164 18.83 -4.84 2.74
C ILE A 164 18.40 -4.43 1.33
N LEU A 165 18.90 -3.30 0.82
CA LEU A 165 18.42 -2.68 -0.39
C LEU A 165 19.16 -3.24 -1.62
N PRO A 166 18.47 -3.97 -2.51
CA PRO A 166 19.03 -4.35 -3.78
C PRO A 166 19.09 -3.14 -4.74
N GLY A 167 20.15 -3.06 -5.52
CA GLY A 167 20.32 -2.11 -6.61
C GLY A 167 21.12 -2.74 -7.75
N ALA A 168 20.89 -2.26 -8.96
CA ALA A 168 21.72 -2.53 -10.12
C ALA A 168 22.52 -1.27 -10.46
N PHE A 169 23.62 -1.44 -11.17
CA PHE A 169 24.36 -0.34 -11.79
C PHE A 169 24.91 -0.76 -13.17
N VAL A 170 25.05 0.18 -14.10
CA VAL A 170 25.84 0.00 -15.32
C VAL A 170 27.16 0.77 -15.22
N ASP A 171 28.25 0.16 -15.65
CA ASP A 171 29.54 0.85 -15.78
C ASP A 171 29.73 1.36 -17.22
N VAL A 172 29.66 2.69 -17.36
CA VAL A 172 29.86 3.41 -18.62
C VAL A 172 30.98 4.45 -18.42
N PRO A 173 32.03 4.46 -19.24
CA PRO A 173 33.16 5.36 -19.09
C PRO A 173 32.75 6.82 -19.25
N THR A 174 32.88 7.59 -18.18
CA THR A 174 32.50 9.02 -18.14
C THR A 174 33.34 9.89 -19.09
N GLU A 175 34.59 9.51 -19.34
CA GLU A 175 35.47 10.24 -20.28
C GLU A 175 34.96 10.14 -21.72
N GLU A 176 34.41 9.00 -22.16
CA GLU A 176 33.78 8.89 -23.48
C GLU A 176 32.53 9.77 -23.57
N ILE A 177 31.67 9.75 -22.54
CA ILE A 177 30.46 10.58 -22.49
C ILE A 177 30.82 12.07 -22.62
N ARG A 178 31.87 12.54 -21.93
CA ARG A 178 32.28 13.95 -21.95
C ARG A 178 32.72 14.45 -23.33
N THR A 179 33.17 13.56 -24.21
CA THR A 179 33.53 13.94 -25.60
C THR A 179 32.31 14.19 -26.49
N LEU A 180 31.12 13.73 -26.08
CA LEU A 180 29.89 13.90 -26.85
C LEU A 180 29.35 15.34 -26.75
N THR A 181 28.58 15.75 -27.76
CA THR A 181 27.80 16.99 -27.68
C THR A 181 26.82 16.95 -26.50
N PRO A 182 26.52 18.08 -25.82
CA PRO A 182 25.66 18.10 -24.63
C PRO A 182 24.30 17.40 -24.82
N PHE A 183 23.67 17.53 -25.98
CA PHE A 183 22.39 16.86 -26.25
C PHE A 183 22.50 15.33 -26.35
N ARG A 184 23.62 14.80 -26.87
CA ARG A 184 23.89 13.34 -26.88
C ARG A 184 24.18 12.83 -25.48
N GLN A 185 24.89 13.61 -24.65
CA GLN A 185 25.07 13.29 -23.23
C GLN A 185 23.70 13.18 -22.53
N LEU A 186 22.82 14.17 -22.72
CA LEU A 186 21.47 14.15 -22.13
C LEU A 186 20.66 12.91 -22.51
N LYS A 187 20.79 12.39 -23.73
CA LYS A 187 20.09 11.14 -24.10
C LYS A 187 20.54 9.94 -23.29
N ILE A 188 21.82 9.85 -22.94
CA ILE A 188 22.37 8.78 -22.12
C ILE A 188 21.99 9.00 -20.66
N LEU A 189 22.22 10.22 -20.15
CA LEU A 189 22.02 10.57 -18.74
C LEU A 189 20.54 10.59 -18.33
N CYS A 190 19.62 11.00 -19.22
CA CYS A 190 18.19 10.96 -18.94
C CYS A 190 17.57 9.58 -19.16
N ALA A 191 18.31 8.61 -19.70
CA ALA A 191 17.73 7.35 -20.15
C ALA A 191 17.15 6.50 -19.00
N GLY A 192 17.85 6.40 -17.86
CA GLY A 192 17.35 5.65 -16.70
C GLY A 192 16.09 6.26 -16.12
N VAL A 193 16.09 7.57 -15.88
CA VAL A 193 14.90 8.31 -15.41
C VAL A 193 13.73 8.16 -16.38
N TRP A 194 13.98 8.25 -17.69
CA TRP A 194 12.95 8.04 -18.72
C TRP A 194 12.32 6.65 -18.66
N HIS A 195 13.13 5.59 -18.52
CA HIS A 195 12.60 4.22 -18.42
C HIS A 195 11.78 4.00 -17.15
N ASN A 196 12.16 4.62 -16.03
CA ASN A 196 11.34 4.59 -14.82
C ASN A 196 10.00 5.32 -15.00
N ILE A 197 9.99 6.51 -15.62
CA ILE A 197 8.73 7.21 -15.93
C ILE A 197 7.81 6.33 -16.78
N VAL A 198 8.35 5.68 -17.81
CA VAL A 198 7.59 4.75 -18.66
C VAL A 198 7.08 3.56 -17.85
N LEU A 199 7.88 3.01 -16.95
CA LEU A 199 7.49 1.90 -16.09
C LEU A 199 6.34 2.29 -15.13
N VAL A 200 6.36 3.51 -14.59
CA VAL A 200 5.23 4.07 -13.81
C VAL A 200 3.97 4.14 -14.68
N LEU A 201 4.06 4.71 -15.89
CA LEU A 201 2.90 4.82 -16.78
C LEU A 201 2.33 3.45 -17.17
N LEU A 202 3.19 2.46 -17.42
CA LEU A 202 2.78 1.09 -17.69
C LEU A 202 2.14 0.44 -16.46
N ALA A 203 2.67 0.68 -15.26
CA ALA A 203 2.11 0.15 -14.02
C ALA A 203 0.74 0.79 -13.68
N VAL A 204 0.56 2.09 -13.91
CA VAL A 204 -0.75 2.77 -13.79
C VAL A 204 -1.74 2.19 -14.80
N ALA A 205 -1.35 2.09 -16.07
CA ALA A 205 -2.21 1.52 -17.12
C ALA A 205 -2.58 0.06 -16.78
N LEU A 206 -1.62 -0.73 -16.33
CA LEU A 206 -1.85 -2.11 -15.90
C LEU A 206 -2.82 -2.17 -14.71
N GLY A 207 -2.58 -1.38 -13.66
CA GLY A 207 -3.42 -1.29 -12.46
C GLY A 207 -4.87 -0.96 -12.80
N LEU A 208 -5.11 0.07 -13.61
CA LEU A 208 -6.45 0.45 -14.09
C LEU A 208 -7.10 -0.64 -14.95
N SER A 209 -6.29 -1.46 -15.62
CA SER A 209 -6.77 -2.56 -16.47
C SER A 209 -7.00 -3.88 -15.73
N VAL A 210 -6.58 -4.01 -14.46
CA VAL A 210 -6.66 -5.28 -13.69
C VAL A 210 -8.08 -5.85 -13.65
N PRO A 211 -9.15 -5.07 -13.37
CA PRO A 211 -10.51 -5.61 -13.36
C PRO A 211 -10.94 -6.22 -14.70
N TYR A 212 -10.47 -5.67 -15.81
CA TYR A 212 -10.79 -6.14 -17.16
C TYR A 212 -9.97 -7.36 -17.55
N ILE A 213 -8.65 -7.36 -17.24
CA ILE A 213 -7.75 -8.50 -17.50
C ILE A 213 -8.22 -9.73 -16.71
N LEU A 214 -8.65 -9.52 -15.47
CA LEU A 214 -9.08 -10.60 -14.58
C LEU A 214 -10.54 -11.01 -14.74
N GLN A 215 -11.33 -10.29 -15.54
CA GLN A 215 -12.74 -10.56 -15.80
C GLN A 215 -13.05 -12.02 -16.22
N PRO A 216 -12.22 -12.74 -17.00
CA PRO A 216 -12.49 -14.14 -17.33
C PRO A 216 -12.54 -15.05 -16.10
N LEU A 217 -11.76 -14.74 -15.06
CA LEU A 217 -11.60 -15.57 -13.87
C LEU A 217 -12.37 -15.05 -12.65
N TYR A 218 -12.64 -13.75 -12.60
CA TYR A 218 -13.26 -13.08 -11.46
C TYR A 218 -14.46 -12.21 -11.87
N ILE A 219 -15.36 -12.00 -10.92
CA ILE A 219 -16.43 -11.02 -10.99
C ILE A 219 -16.04 -9.86 -10.07
N HIS A 220 -16.01 -8.65 -10.60
CA HIS A 220 -15.70 -7.44 -9.85
C HIS A 220 -16.98 -6.60 -9.61
N GLY A 221 -17.08 -5.94 -8.46
CA GLY A 221 -18.13 -4.95 -8.19
C GLY A 221 -19.53 -5.50 -7.86
N ARG A 222 -19.64 -6.76 -7.41
CA ARG A 222 -20.92 -7.37 -6.99
C ARG A 222 -21.00 -7.70 -5.50
N GLY A 223 -19.94 -7.43 -4.76
CA GLY A 223 -19.78 -7.82 -3.36
C GLY A 223 -18.31 -7.89 -3.01
N MET A 224 -18.02 -8.10 -1.73
CA MET A 224 -16.67 -8.21 -1.19
C MET A 224 -16.44 -9.62 -0.66
N THR A 225 -15.42 -10.31 -1.14
CA THR A 225 -15.09 -11.67 -0.70
C THR A 225 -14.19 -11.63 0.54
N VAL A 226 -14.50 -12.45 1.55
CA VAL A 226 -13.68 -12.62 2.75
C VAL A 226 -12.42 -13.42 2.42
N LEU A 227 -11.26 -12.78 2.50
CA LEU A 227 -9.95 -13.42 2.32
C LEU A 227 -9.50 -14.15 3.58
N SER A 228 -9.50 -13.44 4.70
CA SER A 228 -9.03 -13.95 5.99
C SER A 228 -9.67 -13.20 7.15
N LEU A 229 -9.76 -13.89 8.29
CA LEU A 229 -10.27 -13.38 9.56
C LEU A 229 -9.17 -13.55 10.60
N THR A 230 -8.98 -12.55 11.47
CA THR A 230 -8.10 -12.71 12.64
C THR A 230 -8.68 -13.73 13.62
N GLN A 231 -7.82 -14.35 14.43
CA GLN A 231 -8.27 -15.42 15.34
C GLN A 231 -9.25 -14.90 16.40
N ASP A 232 -9.05 -13.67 16.86
CA ASP A 232 -9.85 -13.02 17.91
C ASP A 232 -11.04 -12.22 17.35
N SER A 233 -11.37 -12.37 16.06
CA SER A 233 -12.49 -11.62 15.46
C SER A 233 -13.84 -12.08 16.04
N PRO A 234 -14.67 -11.18 16.59
CA PRO A 234 -16.03 -11.51 17.03
C PRO A 234 -16.96 -11.88 15.86
N ALA A 235 -16.56 -11.57 14.62
CA ALA A 235 -17.28 -11.98 13.42
C ALA A 235 -17.00 -13.44 13.04
N ARG A 236 -16.07 -14.13 13.73
CA ARG A 236 -15.75 -15.55 13.50
C ARG A 236 -16.64 -16.42 14.39
N GLY A 237 -16.98 -17.63 13.93
CA GLY A 237 -17.73 -18.60 14.72
C GLY A 237 -18.59 -19.51 13.85
N PRO A 238 -19.35 -20.45 14.44
CA PRO A 238 -20.24 -21.35 13.69
C PRO A 238 -21.31 -20.59 12.90
N THR A 239 -21.77 -19.46 13.44
CA THR A 239 -22.73 -18.54 12.80
C THR A 239 -22.08 -17.28 12.24
N GLY A 240 -20.74 -17.19 12.31
CA GLY A 240 -19.93 -16.06 11.86
C GLY A 240 -19.51 -16.16 10.40
N LEU A 241 -18.75 -15.16 9.95
CA LEU A 241 -18.13 -15.11 8.62
C LEU A 241 -17.09 -16.23 8.45
N SER A 242 -16.95 -16.70 7.21
CA SER A 242 -15.94 -17.68 6.80
C SER A 242 -15.21 -17.20 5.54
N THR A 243 -13.96 -17.65 5.36
CA THR A 243 -13.19 -17.38 4.14
C THR A 243 -13.97 -17.86 2.90
N GLY A 244 -14.05 -17.00 1.88
CA GLY A 244 -14.80 -17.24 0.66
C GLY A 244 -16.26 -16.77 0.70
N ASP A 245 -16.79 -16.35 1.86
CA ASP A 245 -18.09 -15.67 1.91
C ASP A 245 -18.04 -14.35 1.14
N VAL A 246 -19.12 -14.04 0.44
CA VAL A 246 -19.27 -12.79 -0.31
C VAL A 246 -20.24 -11.89 0.45
N ILE A 247 -19.70 -10.82 1.05
CA ILE A 247 -20.49 -9.78 1.72
C ILE A 247 -21.14 -8.92 0.65
N THR A 248 -22.46 -8.74 0.74
CA THR A 248 -23.24 -7.94 -0.22
C THR A 248 -23.86 -6.69 0.40
N ALA A 249 -24.04 -6.68 1.73
CA ALA A 249 -24.56 -5.52 2.45
C ALA A 249 -24.13 -5.54 3.93
N LEU A 250 -24.07 -4.35 4.52
CA LEU A 250 -23.95 -4.12 5.96
C LEU A 250 -25.21 -3.36 6.41
N ASN A 251 -26.02 -3.99 7.25
CA ASN A 251 -27.40 -3.58 7.52
C ASN A 251 -28.17 -3.41 6.20
N LYS A 252 -28.68 -2.20 5.94
CA LYS A 252 -29.33 -1.83 4.67
C LYS A 252 -28.38 -1.14 3.68
N CYS A 253 -27.10 -1.02 4.01
CA CYS A 253 -26.09 -0.35 3.19
C CYS A 253 -25.47 -1.37 2.22
N PRO A 254 -25.67 -1.24 0.89
CA PRO A 254 -25.13 -2.18 -0.09
C PRO A 254 -23.60 -2.04 -0.18
N VAL A 255 -22.91 -3.17 -0.27
CA VAL A 255 -21.44 -3.22 -0.32
C VAL A 255 -20.99 -3.90 -1.61
N ARG A 256 -20.42 -3.15 -2.55
CA ARG A 256 -19.91 -3.65 -3.83
C ARG A 256 -18.41 -3.40 -4.01
N SER A 257 -17.86 -2.46 -3.27
CA SER A 257 -16.45 -2.07 -3.31
C SER A 257 -15.86 -1.92 -1.90
N MET A 258 -14.54 -1.83 -1.81
CA MET A 258 -13.86 -1.53 -0.54
C MET A 258 -14.24 -0.14 -0.01
N GLU A 259 -14.55 0.79 -0.91
CA GLU A 259 -15.02 2.13 -0.52
C GLU A 259 -16.42 2.07 0.08
N ASP A 260 -17.34 1.33 -0.54
CA ASP A 260 -18.69 1.12 0.01
C ASP A 260 -18.61 0.48 1.40
N TRP A 261 -17.74 -0.54 1.57
CA TRP A 261 -17.51 -1.17 2.87
C TRP A 261 -17.05 -0.17 3.92
N ARG A 262 -16.07 0.68 3.57
CA ARG A 262 -15.53 1.72 4.45
C ARG A 262 -16.61 2.76 4.80
N GLU A 263 -17.36 3.23 3.82
CA GLU A 263 -18.44 4.20 4.00
C GLU A 263 -19.59 3.64 4.86
N CYS A 264 -20.03 2.40 4.61
CA CYS A 264 -21.06 1.74 5.40
C CYS A 264 -20.62 1.57 6.87
N LEU A 265 -19.35 1.22 7.11
CA LEU A 265 -18.80 1.14 8.47
C LEU A 265 -18.75 2.50 9.16
N VAL A 266 -18.23 3.53 8.48
CA VAL A 266 -18.18 4.91 9.02
C VAL A 266 -19.58 5.42 9.33
N THR A 267 -20.56 5.14 8.46
CA THR A 267 -21.96 5.48 8.69
C THR A 267 -22.49 4.78 9.95
N SER A 268 -22.19 3.49 10.12
CA SER A 268 -22.59 2.72 11.31
C SER A 268 -21.94 3.21 12.61
N ILE A 269 -20.76 3.84 12.54
CA ILE A 269 -20.09 4.46 13.69
C ILE A 269 -20.76 5.78 14.08
N LYS A 270 -21.11 6.61 13.08
CA LYS A 270 -21.66 7.95 13.30
C LYS A 270 -23.15 7.94 13.64
N SER A 271 -23.90 6.97 13.15
CA SER A 271 -25.32 6.84 13.41
C SER A 271 -25.60 6.14 14.74
N ASP A 272 -26.67 6.56 15.40
CA ASP A 272 -27.21 5.85 16.55
C ASP A 272 -27.78 4.49 16.13
N GLN A 273 -27.80 3.56 17.09
CA GLN A 273 -28.35 2.23 16.87
C GLN A 273 -29.86 2.35 16.62
N MET A 274 -30.30 1.99 15.42
CA MET A 274 -31.73 1.90 15.11
C MET A 274 -32.36 0.69 15.81
N GLY A 275 -33.62 0.84 16.21
CA GLY A 275 -34.45 -0.25 16.68
C GLY A 275 -35.01 -1.11 15.54
N PHE A 276 -35.65 -2.21 15.91
CA PHE A 276 -36.29 -3.17 15.03
C PHE A 276 -37.77 -3.28 15.41
N CYS A 277 -38.66 -3.30 14.41
CA CYS A 277 -40.08 -3.56 14.63
C CYS A 277 -40.30 -5.07 14.82
N VAL A 278 -40.28 -5.50 16.07
CA VAL A 278 -40.43 -6.91 16.45
C VAL A 278 -41.92 -7.21 16.68
N PRO A 279 -42.50 -8.23 16.03
CA PRO A 279 -43.90 -8.59 16.23
C PRO A 279 -44.19 -8.95 17.68
N GLU A 280 -45.36 -8.56 18.19
CA GLU A 280 -45.79 -8.83 19.56
C GLU A 280 -45.74 -10.33 19.90
N SER A 281 -46.08 -11.20 18.93
CA SER A 281 -46.02 -12.66 19.08
C SER A 281 -44.61 -13.18 19.38
N VAL A 282 -43.57 -12.53 18.86
CA VAL A 282 -42.16 -12.91 19.10
C VAL A 282 -41.77 -12.53 20.52
N VAL A 283 -42.17 -11.35 20.97
CA VAL A 283 -41.92 -10.88 22.33
C VAL A 283 -42.58 -11.83 23.34
N HIS A 284 -43.89 -12.10 23.23
CA HIS A 284 -44.59 -13.01 24.15
C HIS A 284 -44.03 -14.43 24.18
N THR A 285 -43.44 -14.91 23.08
CA THR A 285 -42.96 -16.30 22.98
C THR A 285 -41.55 -16.46 23.53
N TYR A 286 -40.67 -15.48 23.33
CA TYR A 286 -39.23 -15.62 23.55
C TYR A 286 -38.67 -14.69 24.63
N ASP A 287 -39.50 -13.88 25.28
CA ASP A 287 -39.03 -12.98 26.33
C ASP A 287 -38.66 -13.76 27.61
N GLU A 288 -37.37 -13.73 27.95
CA GLU A 288 -36.80 -14.36 29.15
C GLU A 288 -36.33 -13.31 30.17
N THR A 289 -36.97 -12.13 30.20
CA THR A 289 -36.57 -11.02 31.09
C THR A 289 -36.58 -11.41 32.57
N ILE A 290 -35.49 -11.09 33.27
CA ILE A 290 -35.38 -11.30 34.70
C ILE A 290 -36.26 -10.30 35.48
N HIS A 291 -36.79 -10.72 36.63
CA HIS A 291 -37.74 -9.91 37.42
C HIS A 291 -37.27 -8.50 37.81
N HIS A 292 -35.95 -8.25 37.86
CA HIS A 292 -35.37 -6.93 38.09
C HIS A 292 -34.23 -6.68 37.10
N ALA A 293 -34.55 -6.11 35.94
CA ALA A 293 -33.53 -5.48 35.10
C ALA A 293 -32.88 -4.35 35.91
N PHE A 294 -31.56 -4.39 36.07
CA PHE A 294 -30.81 -3.35 36.74
C PHE A 294 -29.83 -2.72 35.77
N GLU A 295 -29.64 -1.41 35.92
CA GLU A 295 -28.56 -0.69 35.27
C GLU A 295 -27.27 -1.05 36.00
N GLY A 296 -26.32 -1.66 35.28
CA GLY A 296 -24.99 -1.90 35.81
C GLY A 296 -24.27 -0.58 36.11
N ALA A 297 -23.19 -0.65 36.89
CA ALA A 297 -22.35 0.51 37.16
C ALA A 297 -21.69 1.13 35.90
N ASP A 298 -21.84 0.48 34.75
CA ASP A 298 -21.34 0.84 33.43
C ASP A 298 -22.40 1.44 32.49
N GLY A 299 -23.64 1.65 32.97
CA GLY A 299 -24.76 2.20 32.18
C GLY A 299 -25.40 1.20 31.22
N SER A 300 -25.04 -0.09 31.29
CA SER A 300 -25.69 -1.15 30.50
C SER A 300 -26.80 -1.81 31.29
N VAL A 301 -27.96 -2.03 30.66
CA VAL A 301 -29.08 -2.68 31.33
C VAL A 301 -28.96 -4.20 31.17
N GLN A 302 -28.83 -4.88 32.29
CA GLN A 302 -28.79 -6.34 32.32
C GLN A 302 -30.19 -6.88 32.58
N CYS A 303 -30.88 -7.28 31.51
CA CYS A 303 -32.22 -7.88 31.60
C CYS A 303 -32.27 -9.39 31.25
N CYS A 304 -31.16 -9.97 30.78
CA CYS A 304 -31.04 -11.40 30.48
C CYS A 304 -30.30 -12.17 31.59
N SER A 305 -30.65 -13.45 31.79
CA SER A 305 -29.81 -14.38 32.56
C SER A 305 -28.47 -14.59 31.83
N GLY A 306 -27.35 -14.61 32.55
CA GLY A 306 -26.00 -14.65 31.99
C GLY A 306 -25.60 -15.94 31.27
N ASP A 307 -26.52 -16.89 31.08
CA ASP A 307 -26.24 -18.24 30.58
C ASP A 307 -26.26 -18.38 29.06
N SER A 308 -26.72 -17.37 28.30
CA SER A 308 -26.83 -17.45 26.84
C SER A 308 -26.28 -16.23 26.11
N GLU A 309 -25.16 -16.41 25.39
CA GLU A 309 -24.55 -15.39 24.51
C GLU A 309 -25.44 -14.94 23.33
N ALA A 310 -26.49 -15.70 22.99
CA ALA A 310 -27.40 -15.38 21.90
C ALA A 310 -28.53 -14.41 22.25
N HIS A 311 -28.77 -14.18 23.55
CA HIS A 311 -29.83 -13.31 24.04
C HIS A 311 -29.27 -11.89 24.25
N LEU A 312 -30.03 -10.89 23.82
CA LEU A 312 -29.70 -9.48 24.02
C LEU A 312 -30.85 -8.79 24.73
N CYS A 313 -30.49 -7.79 25.52
CA CYS A 313 -31.43 -6.88 26.13
C CYS A 313 -31.89 -5.86 25.09
N PHE A 314 -33.19 -5.74 24.88
CA PHE A 314 -33.80 -4.76 23.99
C PHE A 314 -34.63 -3.77 24.77
N GLU A 315 -34.34 -2.48 24.61
CA GLU A 315 -35.12 -1.37 25.15
C GLU A 315 -36.29 -1.03 24.23
N LEU A 316 -37.44 -0.74 24.84
CA LEU A 316 -38.61 -0.24 24.12
C LEU A 316 -38.46 1.25 23.82
N LEU A 317 -38.46 1.63 22.54
CA LEU A 317 -38.41 3.02 22.11
C LEU A 317 -39.82 3.61 22.01
N GLU A 318 -40.27 4.21 23.11
CA GLU A 318 -41.55 4.93 23.16
C GLU A 318 -41.43 6.39 22.67
N ASP A 319 -42.54 6.97 22.24
CA ASP A 319 -42.59 8.37 21.84
C ASP A 319 -42.65 9.27 23.08
N ARG A 320 -41.79 10.30 23.12
CA ARG A 320 -41.62 11.19 24.28
C ARG A 320 -42.88 12.02 24.64
N ASP A 321 -43.89 12.02 23.77
CA ASP A 321 -45.16 12.75 23.93
C ASP A 321 -46.33 11.88 24.45
N SER A 322 -46.09 10.61 24.77
CA SER A 322 -47.15 9.69 25.24
C SER A 322 -47.39 9.84 26.75
N ASP A 323 -47.82 11.02 27.21
CA ASP A 323 -48.29 11.25 28.59
C ASP A 323 -49.66 10.59 28.83
N LYS A 324 -49.72 9.27 28.69
CA LYS A 324 -50.89 8.46 29.04
C LYS A 324 -50.43 7.29 29.88
N GLY A 325 -50.45 7.51 31.19
CA GLY A 325 -50.30 6.47 32.18
C GLY A 325 -51.25 5.30 31.94
N VAL A 326 -50.68 4.18 31.52
CA VAL A 326 -51.21 2.84 31.70
C VAL A 326 -50.00 1.93 31.95
N ALA A 327 -49.99 1.30 33.13
CA ALA A 327 -49.13 0.23 33.62
C ALA A 327 -47.82 -0.08 32.87
N ALA A 328 -46.71 0.22 33.54
CA ALA A 328 -45.33 -0.10 33.20
C ALA A 328 -45.14 -1.54 32.70
N MET A 329 -45.08 -1.70 31.38
CA MET A 329 -44.32 -2.79 30.78
C MET A 329 -42.87 -2.56 31.21
N GLN A 330 -42.14 -3.63 31.56
CA GLN A 330 -40.72 -3.45 31.84
C GLN A 330 -40.08 -2.83 30.59
N PRO A 331 -39.30 -1.73 30.71
CA PRO A 331 -38.77 -1.01 29.55
C PRO A 331 -37.79 -1.83 28.71
N PHE A 332 -37.52 -3.07 29.11
CA PHE A 332 -36.56 -3.96 28.51
C PHE A 332 -37.13 -5.37 28.34
N SER A 333 -36.84 -5.99 27.20
CA SER A 333 -37.14 -7.40 26.90
C SER A 333 -35.84 -8.15 26.57
N CYS A 334 -35.66 -9.33 27.16
CA CYS A 334 -34.55 -10.22 26.85
C CYS A 334 -34.96 -11.17 25.73
N LEU A 335 -34.44 -10.96 24.52
CA LEU A 335 -34.84 -11.72 23.34
C LEU A 335 -33.62 -12.34 22.64
N PRO A 336 -33.77 -13.52 22.00
CA PRO A 336 -32.77 -14.03 21.08
C PRO A 336 -32.58 -13.05 19.92
N ALA A 337 -31.40 -12.45 19.80
CA ALA A 337 -31.14 -11.37 18.85
C ALA A 337 -31.44 -11.77 17.40
N ARG A 338 -31.14 -13.02 17.05
CA ARG A 338 -31.41 -13.58 15.72
C ARG A 338 -32.90 -13.62 15.38
N MET A 339 -33.75 -14.03 16.33
CA MET A 339 -35.19 -14.12 16.13
C MET A 339 -35.83 -12.74 16.06
N ALA A 340 -35.41 -11.84 16.96
CA ALA A 340 -35.88 -10.45 16.96
C ALA A 340 -35.58 -9.74 15.62
N ILE A 341 -34.39 -9.93 15.05
CA ILE A 341 -34.00 -9.26 13.80
C ILE A 341 -34.57 -9.95 12.57
N SER A 342 -34.50 -11.29 12.47
CA SER A 342 -34.94 -12.01 11.26
C SER A 342 -36.45 -11.92 11.02
N LEU A 343 -37.23 -11.84 12.09
CA LEU A 343 -38.68 -11.67 12.04
C LEU A 343 -39.12 -10.20 12.08
N SER A 344 -38.17 -9.27 12.19
CA SER A 344 -38.49 -7.85 12.14
C SER A 344 -38.96 -7.43 10.75
N THR A 345 -39.97 -6.56 10.71
CA THR A 345 -40.53 -6.09 9.44
C THR A 345 -39.71 -4.93 8.85
N LYS A 346 -39.23 -4.03 9.72
CA LYS A 346 -38.41 -2.88 9.36
C LYS A 346 -37.63 -2.38 10.60
N THR A 347 -36.70 -1.47 10.33
CA THR A 347 -35.98 -0.72 11.36
C THR A 347 -36.81 0.49 11.77
N CYS A 348 -36.67 0.94 13.02
CA CYS A 348 -37.45 2.02 13.61
C CYS A 348 -36.60 2.94 14.49
N ILE A 349 -37.10 4.15 14.71
CA ILE A 349 -36.52 5.15 15.62
C ILE A 349 -37.44 5.35 16.83
N ASN A 350 -38.75 5.13 16.65
CA ASN A 350 -39.77 5.21 17.68
C ASN A 350 -40.91 4.22 17.38
N SER A 351 -41.83 4.06 18.33
CA SER A 351 -43.00 3.19 18.24
C SER A 351 -43.90 3.47 17.03
N VAL A 352 -44.07 4.74 16.65
CA VAL A 352 -44.92 5.17 15.50
C VAL A 352 -44.39 4.63 14.16
N ALA A 353 -43.08 4.39 14.07
CA ALA A 353 -42.49 3.85 12.86
C ALA A 353 -42.83 2.38 12.62
N CYS A 354 -43.48 1.67 13.56
CA CYS A 354 -43.80 0.24 13.45
C CYS A 354 -45.30 -0.02 13.14
N PRO A 355 -45.64 -1.15 12.49
CA PRO A 355 -47.02 -1.63 12.39
C PRO A 355 -47.69 -1.82 13.76
N ALA A 356 -49.03 -1.77 13.80
CA ALA A 356 -49.81 -1.85 15.04
C ALA A 356 -49.52 -3.09 15.90
N ASP A 357 -49.19 -4.23 15.28
CA ASP A 357 -48.93 -5.51 15.95
C ASP A 357 -47.44 -5.74 16.27
N SER A 358 -46.66 -4.67 16.42
CA SER A 358 -45.21 -4.75 16.64
C SER A 358 -44.67 -3.62 17.51
N HIS A 359 -43.62 -3.93 18.26
CA HIS A 359 -42.94 -3.00 19.15
C HIS A 359 -41.60 -2.55 18.54
N CYS A 360 -41.27 -1.27 18.71
CA CYS A 360 -39.96 -0.75 18.32
C CYS A 360 -38.94 -1.06 19.42
N LEU A 361 -38.13 -2.08 19.19
CA LEU A 361 -37.15 -2.58 20.16
C LEU A 361 -35.73 -2.30 19.68
N ALA A 362 -34.95 -1.56 20.46
CA ALA A 362 -33.54 -1.28 20.17
C ALA A 362 -32.63 -2.04 21.14
N PRO A 363 -31.55 -2.67 20.67
CA PRO A 363 -30.66 -3.39 21.58
C PRO A 363 -29.97 -2.39 22.52
N SER A 364 -30.03 -2.66 23.82
CA SER A 364 -29.31 -1.90 24.85
C SER A 364 -27.85 -2.35 24.84
N LEU A 365 -27.00 -1.57 24.16
CA LEU A 365 -25.61 -1.95 23.89
C LEU A 365 -24.61 -1.08 24.65
N ARG A 366 -23.50 -1.70 25.07
CA ARG A 366 -22.38 -1.06 25.75
C ARG A 366 -21.59 -0.12 24.82
N ASN A 367 -21.26 1.09 25.28
CA ASN A 367 -20.26 1.97 24.65
C ASN A 367 -20.53 2.22 23.15
N ALA A 368 -19.48 2.50 22.36
CA ALA A 368 -19.52 2.61 20.90
C ALA A 368 -19.78 1.27 20.16
N SER A 369 -20.32 0.24 20.83
CA SER A 369 -20.69 -1.02 20.19
C SER A 369 -21.98 -0.86 19.40
N ARG A 370 -22.11 -1.64 18.33
CA ARG A 370 -23.30 -1.68 17.49
C ARG A 370 -23.66 -3.13 17.19
N LEU A 371 -24.95 -3.36 16.93
CA LEU A 371 -25.45 -4.62 16.40
C LEU A 371 -25.61 -4.45 14.89
N LEU A 372 -24.75 -5.14 14.14
CA LEU A 372 -24.69 -5.06 12.68
C LEU A 372 -25.13 -6.38 12.06
N GLN A 373 -25.96 -6.29 11.03
CA GLN A 373 -26.36 -7.41 10.20
C GLN A 373 -25.49 -7.43 8.94
N ILE A 374 -24.66 -8.45 8.77
CA ILE A 374 -23.81 -8.61 7.60
C ILE A 374 -24.49 -9.62 6.67
N SER A 375 -25.04 -9.12 5.57
CA SER A 375 -25.66 -9.99 4.56
C SER A 375 -24.59 -10.58 3.66
N ARG A 376 -24.64 -11.90 3.51
CA ARG A 376 -23.61 -12.67 2.79
C ARG A 376 -24.21 -13.70 1.84
N ARG A 377 -23.38 -14.12 0.88
CA ARG A 377 -23.67 -15.22 -0.04
C ARG A 377 -22.50 -16.17 -0.12
N GLY A 378 -22.76 -17.41 -0.50
CA GLY A 378 -21.73 -18.35 -0.91
C GLY A 378 -21.07 -17.90 -2.22
N GLN A 379 -19.85 -18.37 -2.46
CA GLN A 379 -19.07 -18.03 -3.65
C GLN A 379 -19.78 -18.35 -4.98
N LYS A 380 -20.62 -19.39 -5.00
CA LYS A 380 -21.45 -19.78 -6.16
C LYS A 380 -22.78 -19.02 -6.27
N GLY A 381 -23.01 -18.04 -5.41
CA GLY A 381 -24.26 -17.27 -5.34
C GLY A 381 -25.35 -17.89 -4.46
N GLU A 382 -25.03 -18.96 -3.74
CA GLU A 382 -25.92 -19.60 -2.76
C GLU A 382 -26.32 -18.62 -1.66
N LEU A 383 -27.58 -18.62 -1.27
CA LEU A 383 -28.06 -17.83 -0.13
C LEU A 383 -27.52 -18.43 1.16
N LYS A 384 -26.96 -17.60 2.03
CA LYS A 384 -26.50 -17.97 3.37
C LYS A 384 -27.20 -17.08 4.39
N ASP A 385 -27.35 -17.59 5.60
CA ASP A 385 -27.87 -16.80 6.70
C ASP A 385 -26.95 -15.62 7.02
N ASP A 386 -27.58 -14.50 7.34
CA ASP A 386 -26.90 -13.28 7.72
C ASP A 386 -26.14 -13.47 9.05
N VAL A 387 -24.97 -12.83 9.11
CA VAL A 387 -24.12 -12.83 10.30
C VAL A 387 -24.50 -11.62 11.14
N LEU A 388 -24.86 -11.87 12.40
CA LEU A 388 -25.05 -10.81 13.38
C LEU A 388 -23.73 -10.56 14.09
N TYR A 389 -23.20 -9.35 13.93
CA TYR A 389 -21.98 -8.89 14.56
C TYR A 389 -22.33 -7.95 15.70
N LEU A 390 -21.79 -8.23 16.89
CA LEU A 390 -21.90 -7.38 18.06
C LEU A 390 -20.51 -6.86 18.44
N GLY A 391 -20.33 -5.55 18.38
CA GLY A 391 -19.08 -4.90 18.78
C GLY A 391 -18.88 -3.53 18.12
N PRO A 392 -17.76 -2.85 18.37
CA PRO A 392 -17.44 -1.58 17.72
C PRO A 392 -17.23 -1.80 16.20
N PRO A 393 -17.94 -1.09 15.31
CA PRO A 393 -17.83 -1.33 13.86
C PRO A 393 -16.39 -1.19 13.33
N ALA A 394 -15.56 -0.34 13.93
CA ALA A 394 -14.16 -0.18 13.56
C ALA A 394 -13.35 -1.49 13.65
N TYR A 395 -13.71 -2.41 14.55
CA TYR A 395 -13.02 -3.70 14.68
C TYR A 395 -13.21 -4.58 13.44
N LEU A 396 -14.33 -4.49 12.73
CA LEU A 396 -14.54 -5.23 11.48
C LEU A 396 -13.53 -4.82 10.40
N PHE A 397 -13.18 -3.54 10.33
CA PHE A 397 -12.19 -3.04 9.37
C PHE A 397 -10.80 -3.66 9.59
N HIS A 398 -10.40 -3.89 10.84
CA HIS A 398 -9.08 -4.44 11.17
C HIS A 398 -9.04 -5.97 11.20
N THR A 399 -10.16 -6.62 11.52
CA THR A 399 -10.21 -8.08 11.73
C THR A 399 -10.64 -8.87 10.50
N VAL A 400 -11.34 -8.24 9.55
CA VAL A 400 -11.82 -8.88 8.32
C VAL A 400 -11.06 -8.36 7.12
N THR A 401 -10.27 -9.22 6.48
CA THR A 401 -9.58 -8.90 5.22
C THR A 401 -10.48 -9.23 4.05
N LEU A 402 -10.74 -8.26 3.17
CA LEU A 402 -11.68 -8.37 2.07
C LEU A 402 -11.00 -8.13 0.71
N THR A 403 -11.65 -8.61 -0.36
CA THR A 403 -11.29 -8.27 -1.76
C THR A 403 -12.54 -7.99 -2.59
N SER A 404 -12.44 -7.05 -3.55
CA SER A 404 -13.53 -6.71 -4.49
C SER A 404 -13.76 -7.76 -5.58
N TYR A 405 -13.00 -8.85 -5.57
CA TYR A 405 -13.01 -9.89 -6.59
C TYR A 405 -13.65 -11.17 -6.07
N ILE A 406 -14.63 -11.69 -6.81
CA ILE A 406 -15.31 -12.95 -6.53
C ILE A 406 -14.83 -13.98 -7.58
N PRO A 407 -14.15 -15.07 -7.19
CA PRO A 407 -13.65 -16.04 -8.17
C PRO A 407 -14.81 -16.82 -8.77
N LYS A 408 -14.81 -16.95 -10.10
CA LYS A 408 -15.81 -17.76 -10.84
C LYS A 408 -15.59 -19.26 -10.66
N PHE A 409 -14.36 -19.67 -10.38
CA PHE A 409 -13.97 -21.08 -10.24
C PHE A 409 -13.27 -21.30 -8.90
N SER A 410 -13.54 -22.44 -8.25
CA SER A 410 -12.97 -22.75 -6.92
C SER A 410 -11.45 -22.97 -6.92
N PHE A 411 -10.85 -23.31 -8.07
CA PHE A 411 -9.39 -23.49 -8.18
C PHE A 411 -8.63 -22.16 -8.30
N VAL A 412 -9.34 -21.07 -8.59
CA VAL A 412 -8.73 -19.76 -8.81
C VAL A 412 -8.43 -19.12 -7.45
N PRO A 413 -7.17 -18.74 -7.15
CA PRO A 413 -6.81 -18.21 -5.84
C PRO A 413 -7.46 -16.85 -5.55
N LEU A 414 -7.90 -16.65 -4.31
CA LEU A 414 -8.52 -15.38 -3.88
C LEU A 414 -7.52 -14.21 -3.83
N THR A 415 -6.22 -14.51 -3.70
CA THR A 415 -5.17 -13.51 -3.46
C THR A 415 -4.57 -12.89 -4.72
N TRP A 416 -4.71 -13.52 -5.89
CA TRP A 416 -4.05 -13.06 -7.12
C TRP A 416 -4.40 -11.62 -7.54
N PRO A 417 -5.66 -11.16 -7.50
CA PRO A 417 -5.99 -9.79 -7.85
C PRO A 417 -5.25 -8.80 -6.95
N GLY A 418 -5.32 -9.01 -5.64
CA GLY A 418 -4.63 -8.17 -4.65
C GLY A 418 -3.11 -8.21 -4.82
N THR A 419 -2.52 -9.36 -5.15
CA THR A 419 -1.08 -9.46 -5.45
C THR A 419 -0.69 -8.62 -6.66
N LEU A 420 -1.47 -8.66 -7.74
CA LEU A 420 -1.19 -7.88 -8.96
C LEU A 420 -1.36 -6.37 -8.71
N GLU A 421 -2.41 -5.96 -8.00
CA GLU A 421 -2.63 -4.57 -7.60
C GLU A 421 -1.48 -4.07 -6.71
N THR A 422 -1.10 -4.86 -5.71
CA THR A 422 0.04 -4.55 -4.81
C THR A 422 1.34 -4.39 -5.60
N LEU A 423 1.60 -5.28 -6.57
CA LEU A 423 2.79 -5.19 -7.43
C LEU A 423 2.77 -3.90 -8.26
N CYS A 424 1.63 -3.54 -8.85
CA CYS A 424 1.48 -2.30 -9.62
C CYS A 424 1.72 -1.07 -8.74
N ASP A 425 1.11 -1.03 -7.56
CA ASP A 425 1.27 0.07 -6.60
C ASP A 425 2.73 0.25 -6.18
N TYR A 426 3.43 -0.86 -5.87
CA TYR A 426 4.85 -0.79 -5.54
C TYR A 426 5.71 -0.36 -6.73
N MET A 427 5.39 -0.81 -7.93
CA MET A 427 6.10 -0.38 -9.14
C MET A 427 5.93 1.13 -9.39
N ILE A 428 4.71 1.67 -9.20
CA ILE A 428 4.43 3.10 -9.29
C ILE A 428 5.25 3.88 -8.26
N LYS A 429 5.23 3.45 -6.99
CA LYS A 429 5.91 4.12 -5.89
C LYS A 429 7.43 4.09 -6.05
N PHE A 430 8.04 2.92 -6.26
CA PHE A 430 9.50 2.79 -6.32
C PHE A 430 10.09 3.32 -7.60
N SER A 431 9.49 3.02 -8.76
CA SER A 431 10.00 3.53 -10.03
C SER A 431 9.82 5.06 -10.10
N GLY A 432 8.69 5.58 -9.59
CA GLY A 432 8.45 7.01 -9.46
C GLY A 432 9.44 7.70 -8.52
N ALA A 433 9.68 7.14 -7.33
CA ALA A 433 10.67 7.67 -6.39
C ALA A 433 12.09 7.64 -6.99
N LEU A 434 12.49 6.55 -7.63
CA LEU A 434 13.80 6.42 -8.27
C LEU A 434 13.96 7.42 -9.43
N ALA A 435 12.89 7.69 -10.19
CA ALA A 435 12.89 8.71 -11.23
C ALA A 435 13.06 10.13 -10.64
N VAL A 436 12.31 10.48 -9.60
CA VAL A 436 12.42 11.81 -8.99
C VAL A 436 13.78 12.01 -8.32
N LEU A 437 14.27 11.01 -7.57
CA LEU A 437 15.57 11.09 -6.89
C LEU A 437 16.73 11.26 -7.88
N ASN A 438 16.77 10.47 -8.95
CA ASN A 438 17.83 10.59 -9.96
C ASN A 438 17.67 11.80 -10.89
N MET A 439 16.56 12.51 -10.87
CA MET A 439 16.37 13.71 -11.67
C MET A 439 16.91 14.99 -11.01
N VAL A 440 16.90 15.03 -9.67
CA VAL A 440 17.28 16.23 -8.91
C VAL A 440 18.80 16.40 -8.94
N PRO A 441 19.34 17.63 -9.11
CA PRO A 441 20.78 17.86 -9.11
C PRO A 441 21.39 17.60 -7.73
N VAL A 442 21.83 16.36 -7.51
CA VAL A 442 22.40 15.87 -6.26
C VAL A 442 23.70 15.15 -6.56
N LEU A 443 24.70 15.31 -5.69
CA LEU A 443 25.99 14.64 -5.83
C LEU A 443 25.81 13.11 -5.91
N HIS A 444 26.51 12.48 -6.85
CA HIS A 444 26.47 11.03 -7.12
C HIS A 444 25.17 10.47 -7.70
N LEU A 445 24.16 11.29 -8.02
CA LEU A 445 22.97 10.88 -8.77
C LEU A 445 23.02 11.41 -10.20
N ASP A 446 22.21 10.84 -11.11
CA ASP A 446 22.21 11.25 -12.53
C ASP A 446 21.93 12.73 -12.72
N GLY A 447 21.07 13.31 -11.88
CA GLY A 447 20.66 14.70 -11.92
C GLY A 447 21.83 15.68 -11.85
N TYR A 448 22.93 15.30 -11.20
CA TYR A 448 24.17 16.08 -11.23
C TYR A 448 24.72 16.23 -12.67
N TRP A 449 24.81 15.11 -13.39
CA TRP A 449 25.32 15.09 -14.75
C TRP A 449 24.31 15.68 -15.74
N ILE A 450 23.02 15.38 -15.57
CA ILE A 450 21.93 15.93 -16.39
C ILE A 450 21.94 17.45 -16.30
N PHE A 451 22.02 18.00 -15.08
CA PHE A 451 22.02 19.45 -14.88
C PHE A 451 23.25 20.12 -15.48
N GLY A 452 24.43 19.49 -15.37
CA GLY A 452 25.66 19.96 -16.03
C GLY A 452 25.51 20.03 -17.54
N ALA A 453 25.02 18.95 -18.17
CA ALA A 453 24.79 18.91 -19.61
C ALA A 453 23.72 19.91 -20.07
N MET A 454 22.69 20.17 -19.25
CA MET A 454 21.71 21.23 -19.54
C MET A 454 22.31 22.63 -19.49
N ILE A 455 23.14 22.94 -18.48
CA ILE A 455 23.86 24.22 -18.42
C ILE A 455 24.72 24.41 -19.67
N ASP A 456 25.46 23.38 -20.08
CA ASP A 456 26.29 23.46 -21.27
C ASP A 456 25.47 23.59 -22.56
N LEU A 457 24.30 22.98 -22.63
CA LEU A 457 23.42 23.12 -23.80
C LEU A 457 22.82 24.52 -23.93
N PHE A 458 22.37 25.13 -22.82
CA PHE A 458 21.60 26.38 -22.85
C PHE A 458 22.42 27.64 -22.57
N LEU A 459 23.48 27.56 -21.76
CA LEU A 459 24.25 28.71 -21.28
C LEU A 459 25.65 28.81 -21.90
N ALA A 460 26.13 27.82 -22.67
CA ALA A 460 27.47 27.88 -23.27
C ALA A 460 27.71 29.12 -24.13
N SER A 461 26.68 29.65 -24.80
CA SER A 461 26.78 30.86 -25.63
C SER A 461 26.67 32.16 -24.85
N ARG A 462 26.22 32.12 -23.58
CA ARG A 462 25.89 33.29 -22.76
C ARG A 462 26.83 33.52 -21.58
N CYS A 463 27.43 32.45 -21.06
CA CYS A 463 28.24 32.48 -19.85
C CYS A 463 29.57 31.78 -20.08
N ASP A 464 30.63 32.30 -19.46
CA ASP A 464 31.95 31.68 -19.45
C ASP A 464 31.94 30.36 -18.66
N GLN A 465 32.98 29.56 -18.84
CA GLN A 465 33.07 28.23 -18.22
C GLN A 465 33.16 28.29 -16.69
N VAL A 466 33.75 29.36 -16.11
CA VAL A 466 33.88 29.50 -14.66
C VAL A 466 32.51 29.75 -14.04
N THR A 467 31.74 30.69 -14.59
CA THR A 467 30.37 30.97 -14.13
C THR A 467 29.49 29.74 -14.20
N ARG A 468 29.52 28.99 -15.32
CA ARG A 468 28.75 27.75 -15.48
C ARG A 468 29.09 26.71 -14.42
N ARG A 469 30.39 26.51 -14.14
CA ARG A 469 30.85 25.58 -13.10
C ARG A 469 30.42 26.01 -11.70
N ILE A 470 30.47 27.32 -11.39
CA ILE A 470 30.00 27.85 -10.10
C ILE A 470 28.51 27.56 -9.92
N VAL A 471 27.69 27.87 -10.93
CA VAL A 471 26.23 27.61 -10.90
C VAL A 471 25.93 26.12 -10.70
N HIS A 472 26.64 25.25 -11.44
CA HIS A 472 26.50 23.79 -11.33
C HIS A 472 26.79 23.29 -9.90
N VAL A 473 27.90 23.74 -9.30
CA VAL A 473 28.29 23.35 -7.94
C VAL A 473 27.28 23.87 -6.90
N ILE A 474 26.89 25.14 -6.96
CA ILE A 474 25.95 25.74 -5.99
C ILE A 474 24.62 24.99 -6.00
N ILE A 475 24.02 24.79 -7.17
CA ILE A 475 22.71 24.14 -7.29
C ILE A 475 22.79 22.67 -6.86
N THR A 476 23.89 21.97 -7.16
CA THR A 476 24.06 20.58 -6.72
C THR A 476 24.20 20.48 -5.19
N ILE A 477 24.92 21.40 -4.57
CA ILE A 477 25.02 21.47 -3.09
C ILE A 477 23.65 21.73 -2.49
N MET A 478 22.91 22.72 -3.00
CA MET A 478 21.55 23.03 -2.55
C MET A 478 20.61 21.82 -2.70
N GLY A 479 20.64 21.13 -3.85
CA GLY A 479 19.85 19.93 -4.08
C GLY A 479 20.21 18.79 -3.13
N SER A 480 21.50 18.61 -2.83
CA SER A 480 21.97 17.59 -1.89
C SER A 480 21.52 17.88 -0.46
N VAL A 481 21.58 19.15 -0.01
CA VAL A 481 21.06 19.59 1.29
C VAL A 481 19.54 19.40 1.35
N LEU A 482 18.83 19.77 0.29
CA LEU A 482 17.37 19.63 0.20
C LEU A 482 16.93 18.17 0.31
N LEU A 483 17.62 17.26 -0.39
CA LEU A 483 17.36 15.82 -0.30
C LEU A 483 17.65 15.28 1.10
N PHE A 484 18.79 15.66 1.68
CA PHE A 484 19.16 15.24 3.04
C PHE A 484 18.10 15.65 4.06
N LEU A 485 17.64 16.91 4.02
CA LEU A 485 16.59 17.39 4.92
C LEU A 485 15.27 16.64 4.73
N ASN A 486 14.86 16.36 3.48
CA ASN A 486 13.66 15.57 3.20
C ASN A 486 13.76 14.15 3.78
N ILE A 487 14.91 13.48 3.65
CA ILE A 487 15.11 12.14 4.19
C ILE A 487 15.08 12.16 5.73
N VAL A 488 15.80 13.09 6.35
CA VAL A 488 15.88 13.19 7.82
C VAL A 488 14.51 13.51 8.43
N LEU A 489 13.83 14.53 7.92
CA LEU A 489 12.50 14.90 8.41
C LEU A 489 11.44 13.85 8.07
N GLY A 490 11.57 13.20 6.92
CA GLY A 490 10.73 12.07 6.54
C GLY A 490 10.84 10.91 7.51
N ILE A 491 12.06 10.48 7.85
CA ILE A 491 12.30 9.43 8.85
C ILE A 491 11.78 9.88 10.22
N TRP A 492 12.06 11.12 10.63
CA TRP A 492 11.59 11.66 11.90
C TRP A 492 10.08 11.73 12.01
N SER A 493 9.36 11.97 10.91
CA SER A 493 7.89 12.02 10.92
C SER A 493 7.22 10.65 11.06
N ILE A 494 7.97 9.57 10.84
CA ILE A 494 7.49 8.18 10.82
C ILE A 494 7.83 7.46 12.14
N LEU A 495 8.96 7.82 12.75
CA LEU A 495 9.38 7.35 14.07
C LEU A 495 8.62 8.07 15.18
#